data_AF-A0A183IV69-F1
#
_entry.id   AF-A0A183IV69-F1
#
_cell.length_a   1.000
_cell.length_b   1.000
_cell.length_c   1.000
_cell.angle_alpha   90.00
_cell.angle_beta   90.00
_cell.angle_gamma   90.00
#
_symmetry.space_group_name_H-M   'P 1'
#
loop_
_entity.id
_entity.type
_entity.pdbx_description
1 polymer ?
#
loop_
_entity_poly.entity_id
_entity_poly.type
_entity_poly.pdbx_seq_one_letter_code
_entity_poly.pdbx_strand_id
1 'polypeptide(L)'
;SPYTTASVTTTAPADTSSEVSRKIKEKFKSRISNHVIRCLNPFRKPDCKCGQITNNEDFKHLARKLTHAILEKELKNVYSMEDLKVTDSVLRKARDYIRRYMVKIGPVYKRLVGTP
;
A
#
# COMPACT_ATOMS: atom_id res chain seq x y z
N SER A 1 -22.01 57.30 -16.56
CA SER A 1 -20.91 56.81 -15.74
C SER A 1 -20.66 55.34 -16.00
N PRO A 2 -19.49 54.92 -16.50
CA PRO A 2 -19.13 53.52 -16.54
C PRO A 2 -18.30 53.16 -15.30
N TYR A 3 -18.88 52.39 -14.37
CA TYR A 3 -18.11 51.75 -13.31
C TYR A 3 -17.61 50.40 -13.81
N THR A 4 -16.31 50.34 -14.11
CA THR A 4 -15.54 49.12 -14.21
C THR A 4 -15.24 48.62 -12.80
N THR A 5 -15.64 47.39 -12.47
CA THR A 5 -14.94 46.60 -11.44
C THR A 5 -14.81 45.17 -11.95
N ALA A 6 -13.59 44.85 -12.40
CA ALA A 6 -13.18 43.52 -12.80
C ALA A 6 -13.16 42.60 -11.58
N SER A 7 -13.62 41.38 -11.80
CA SER A 7 -13.74 40.26 -10.88
C SER A 7 -12.42 39.81 -10.26
N VAL A 8 -12.43 39.75 -8.93
CA VAL A 8 -11.79 38.80 -8.01
C VAL A 8 -10.86 37.75 -8.64
N THR A 9 -9.60 37.75 -8.18
CA THR A 9 -8.78 36.52 -8.12
C THR A 9 -8.23 36.36 -6.70
N THR A 10 -8.99 35.68 -5.86
CA THR A 10 -8.53 35.15 -4.58
C THR A 10 -7.63 33.94 -4.87
N THR A 11 -6.33 34.10 -4.64
CA THR A 11 -5.35 33.01 -4.64
C THR A 11 -5.70 32.01 -3.53
N ALA A 12 -5.96 30.76 -3.90
CA ALA A 12 -6.32 29.68 -2.96
C ALA A 12 -5.07 28.93 -2.44
N PRO A 13 -4.97 28.61 -1.13
CA PRO A 13 -3.91 27.78 -0.53
C PRO A 13 -4.20 26.26 -0.60
N ALA A 14 -4.79 25.77 -1.71
CA ALA A 14 -5.25 24.37 -1.80
C ALA A 14 -4.16 23.37 -2.24
N ASP A 15 -3.03 23.83 -2.77
CA ASP A 15 -2.01 22.94 -3.36
C ASP A 15 -1.08 22.25 -2.35
N THR A 16 -0.86 22.83 -1.17
CA THR A 16 0.13 22.31 -0.21
C THR A 16 -0.32 21.01 0.46
N SER A 17 -1.60 20.91 0.86
CA SER A 17 -2.11 19.73 1.57
C SER A 17 -2.17 18.48 0.68
N SER A 18 -2.47 18.66 -0.61
CA SER A 18 -2.52 17.59 -1.59
C SER A 18 -1.14 17.01 -1.91
N GLU A 19 -0.12 17.87 -2.03
CA GLU A 19 1.25 17.41 -2.30
C GLU A 19 1.87 16.67 -1.09
N VAL A 20 1.71 17.22 0.12
CA VAL A 20 2.18 16.58 1.35
C VAL A 20 1.53 15.20 1.52
N SER A 21 0.22 15.13 1.29
CA SER A 21 -0.55 13.89 1.32
C SER A 21 -0.02 12.81 0.35
N ARG A 22 0.31 13.19 -0.89
CA ARG A 22 0.90 12.28 -1.88
C ARG A 22 2.27 11.77 -1.41
N LYS A 23 3.14 12.68 -0.98
CA LYS A 23 4.50 12.35 -0.49
C LYS A 23 4.45 11.38 0.70
N ILE A 24 3.54 11.58 1.65
CA ILE A 24 3.39 10.67 2.80
C ILE A 24 2.95 9.27 2.35
N LYS A 25 1.93 9.17 1.48
CA LYS A 25 1.48 7.89 0.92
C LYS A 25 2.59 7.19 0.15
N GLU A 26 3.35 7.90 -0.67
CA GLU A 26 4.46 7.31 -1.43
C GLU A 26 5.57 6.80 -0.51
N LYS A 27 5.97 7.57 0.50
CA LYS A 27 6.95 7.15 1.50
C LYS A 27 6.50 5.91 2.26
N PHE A 28 5.23 5.88 2.68
CA PHE A 28 4.63 4.72 3.32
C PHE A 28 4.66 3.49 2.40
N LYS A 29 4.17 3.64 1.15
CA LYS A 29 4.14 2.56 0.14
C LYS A 29 5.54 2.01 -0.14
N SER A 30 6.54 2.87 -0.31
CA SER A 30 7.91 2.44 -0.57
C SER A 30 8.48 1.62 0.59
N ARG A 31 8.30 2.09 1.83
CA ARG A 31 8.76 1.38 3.03
C ARG A 31 8.04 0.05 3.25
N ILE A 32 6.71 0.03 3.12
CA ILE A 32 5.94 -1.20 3.33
C ILE A 32 6.18 -2.21 2.19
N SER A 33 6.33 -1.77 0.94
CA SER A 33 6.64 -2.65 -0.20
C SER A 33 7.92 -3.43 0.03
N ASN A 34 8.98 -2.75 0.47
CA ASN A 34 10.24 -3.40 0.82
C ASN A 34 10.08 -4.44 1.95
N HIS A 35 9.24 -4.14 2.95
CA HIS A 35 8.94 -5.09 4.01
C HIS A 35 8.13 -6.29 3.52
N VAL A 36 7.13 -6.06 2.68
CA VAL A 36 6.29 -7.10 2.06
C VAL A 36 7.17 -8.04 1.23
N ILE A 37 8.04 -7.51 0.36
CA ILE A 37 8.97 -8.29 -0.45
C ILE A 37 9.83 -9.21 0.44
N ARG A 38 10.39 -8.68 1.53
CA ARG A 38 11.16 -9.50 2.50
C ARG A 38 10.31 -10.59 3.15
N CYS A 39 9.06 -10.28 3.50
CA CYS A 39 8.14 -11.26 4.05
C CYS A 39 7.70 -12.31 3.03
N LEU A 40 7.68 -11.98 1.73
CA LEU A 40 7.29 -12.88 0.65
C LEU A 40 8.43 -13.79 0.16
N ASN A 41 9.70 -13.39 0.32
CA ASN A 41 10.85 -14.17 -0.14
C ASN A 41 10.87 -15.65 0.35
N PRO A 42 10.54 -15.96 1.62
CA PRO A 42 10.44 -17.35 2.07
C PRO A 42 9.43 -18.20 1.29
N PHE A 43 8.36 -17.58 0.78
CA PHE A 43 7.31 -18.26 0.01
C PHE A 43 7.74 -18.57 -1.43
N ARG A 44 8.88 -18.05 -1.89
CA ARG A 44 9.47 -18.41 -3.20
C ARG A 44 10.34 -19.67 -3.15
N LYS A 45 10.66 -20.17 -1.95
CA LYS A 45 11.52 -21.34 -1.81
C LYS A 45 10.77 -22.60 -2.27
N PRO A 46 11.46 -23.57 -2.90
CA PRO A 46 10.86 -24.83 -3.31
C PRO A 46 10.30 -25.65 -2.14
N ASP A 47 10.88 -25.49 -0.95
CA ASP A 47 10.48 -26.18 0.28
C ASP A 47 9.24 -25.57 0.97
N CYS A 48 8.65 -24.51 0.39
CA CYS A 48 7.52 -23.83 1.01
C CYS A 48 6.23 -24.65 0.88
N LYS A 49 5.71 -25.14 2.00
CA LYS A 49 4.51 -26.00 2.04
C LYS A 49 3.18 -25.26 1.90
N CYS A 50 3.19 -23.92 1.91
CA CYS A 50 1.97 -23.11 1.82
C CYS A 50 2.22 -21.79 1.09
N GLY A 51 1.31 -21.39 0.21
CA GLY A 51 1.36 -20.15 -0.55
C GLY A 51 2.60 -20.05 -1.44
N GLN A 52 3.16 -21.17 -1.91
CA GLN A 52 4.38 -21.16 -2.69
C GLN A 52 4.20 -20.33 -3.97
N ILE A 53 5.11 -19.38 -4.18
CA ILE A 53 5.10 -18.46 -5.33
C ILE A 53 6.08 -18.99 -6.37
N THR A 54 5.56 -19.46 -7.50
CA THR A 54 6.35 -20.15 -8.54
C THR A 54 6.90 -19.24 -9.63
N ASN A 55 6.26 -18.08 -9.88
CA ASN A 55 6.69 -17.14 -10.91
C ASN A 55 6.95 -15.73 -10.36
N ASN A 56 7.84 -14.99 -11.02
CA ASN A 56 8.23 -13.63 -10.64
C ASN A 56 7.10 -12.61 -10.87
N GLU A 57 6.29 -12.82 -11.92
CA GLU A 57 5.13 -11.96 -12.18
C GLU A 57 4.11 -12.01 -11.04
N ASP A 58 3.80 -13.22 -10.57
CA ASP A 58 2.92 -13.42 -9.41
C ASP A 58 3.51 -12.81 -8.15
N PHE A 59 4.82 -12.95 -7.93
CA PHE A 59 5.50 -12.31 -6.81
C PHE A 59 5.34 -10.79 -6.83
N LYS A 60 5.63 -10.15 -7.96
CA LYS A 60 5.49 -8.69 -8.13
C LYS A 60 4.04 -8.25 -7.93
N HIS A 61 3.10 -8.98 -8.52
CA HIS A 61 1.68 -8.69 -8.38
C HIS A 61 1.22 -8.81 -6.91
N LEU A 62 1.62 -9.88 -6.23
CA LEU A 62 1.25 -10.15 -4.85
C LEU A 62 1.86 -9.13 -3.89
N ALA A 63 3.13 -8.76 -4.10
CA ALA A 63 3.78 -7.70 -3.35
C ALA A 63 3.01 -6.37 -3.49
N ARG A 64 2.61 -6.02 -4.72
CA ARG A 64 1.80 -4.83 -4.98
C ARG A 64 0.43 -4.92 -4.31
N LYS A 65 -0.29 -6.04 -4.50
CA LYS A 65 -1.62 -6.27 -3.92
C LYS A 65 -1.62 -6.14 -2.39
N LEU A 66 -0.67 -6.79 -1.73
CA LEU A 66 -0.56 -6.75 -0.27
C LEU A 66 -0.13 -5.37 0.24
N THR A 67 0.78 -4.69 -0.47
CA THR A 67 1.16 -3.30 -0.16
C THR A 67 -0.03 -2.36 -0.20
N HIS A 68 -0.87 -2.47 -1.23
CA HIS A 68 -2.10 -1.69 -1.35
C HIS A 68 -3.09 -2.02 -0.21
N ALA A 69 -3.34 -3.31 0.04
CA ALA A 69 -4.25 -3.73 1.09
C ALA A 69 -3.82 -3.26 2.49
N ILE A 70 -2.51 -3.24 2.79
CA ILE A 70 -1.98 -2.73 4.06
C ILE A 70 -2.15 -1.21 4.13
N LEU A 71 -1.84 -0.47 3.07
CA LEU A 71 -2.06 0.96 3.01
C LEU A 71 -3.53 1.31 3.27
N GLU A 72 -4.48 0.63 2.61
CA GLU A 72 -5.91 0.87 2.81
C GLU A 72 -6.37 0.58 4.25
N LYS A 73 -5.81 -0.46 4.89
CA LYS A 73 -6.08 -0.77 6.30
C LYS A 73 -5.56 0.32 7.23
N GLU A 74 -4.34 0.80 7.01
CA GLU A 74 -3.77 1.85 7.85
C GLU A 74 -4.45 3.20 7.62
N LEU A 75 -4.86 3.52 6.38
CA LEU A 75 -5.65 4.72 6.07
C LEU A 75 -6.99 4.76 6.82
N LYS A 76 -7.60 3.60 7.11
CA LYS A 76 -8.82 3.50 7.93
C LYS A 76 -8.55 3.57 9.44
N ASN A 77 -7.30 3.39 9.85
CA ASN A 77 -6.89 3.34 11.25
C ASN A 77 -6.28 4.66 11.75
N VAL A 78 -5.91 5.56 10.84
CA VAL A 78 -5.38 6.89 11.17
C VAL A 78 -6.49 7.95 11.13
N TYR A 79 -6.39 8.95 12.01
CA TYR A 79 -7.31 10.09 12.02
C TYR A 79 -6.93 11.11 10.95
N SER A 80 -5.62 11.34 10.77
CA SER A 80 -5.06 12.27 9.79
C SER A 80 -4.01 11.60 8.91
N MET A 81 -3.81 12.13 7.70
CA MET A 81 -2.79 11.65 6.77
C MET A 81 -1.37 11.77 7.33
N GLU A 82 -1.12 12.74 8.18
CA GLU A 82 0.18 12.97 8.84
C GLU A 82 0.54 11.86 9.84
N ASP A 83 -0.45 11.14 10.35
CA ASP A 83 -0.25 9.98 11.24
C ASP A 83 0.12 8.71 10.46
N LEU A 84 -0.04 8.71 9.13
CA LEU A 84 0.28 7.56 8.29
C LEU A 84 1.80 7.35 8.20
N LYS A 85 2.31 6.55 9.12
CA LYS A 85 3.74 6.22 9.23
C LYS A 85 3.94 4.72 9.37
N VAL A 86 5.05 4.24 8.82
CA VAL A 86 5.48 2.85 9.04
C VAL A 86 6.14 2.77 10.40
N THR A 87 5.43 2.20 11.37
CA THR A 87 5.94 1.90 12.73
C THR A 87 6.19 0.40 12.89
N ASP A 88 6.86 -0.02 13.96
CA ASP A 88 7.07 -1.44 14.26
C ASP A 88 5.75 -2.20 14.41
N SER A 89 4.72 -1.54 14.93
CA SER A 89 3.37 -2.11 15.02
C SER A 89 2.81 -2.42 13.63
N VAL A 90 2.94 -1.48 12.70
CA VAL A 90 2.52 -1.66 11.29
C VAL A 90 3.30 -2.81 10.64
N LEU A 91 4.62 -2.88 10.86
CA LEU A 91 5.47 -3.93 10.31
C LEU A 91 5.11 -5.33 10.86
N ARG A 92 4.82 -5.45 12.16
CA ARG A 92 4.34 -6.69 12.78
C ARG A 92 2.99 -7.10 12.22
N LYS A 93 2.01 -6.19 12.22
CA LYS A 93 0.67 -6.41 11.64
C LYS A 93 0.74 -6.85 10.18
N ALA A 94 1.58 -6.19 9.38
CA ALA A 94 1.81 -6.52 7.98
C ALA A 94 2.36 -7.94 7.83
N ARG A 95 3.39 -8.31 8.61
CA ARG A 95 3.98 -9.66 8.57
C ARG A 95 2.93 -10.73 8.91
N ASP A 96 2.16 -10.54 9.97
CA ASP A 96 1.11 -11.48 10.38
C ASP A 96 -0.01 -11.56 9.35
N TYR A 97 -0.40 -10.43 8.77
CA TYR A 97 -1.37 -10.38 7.70
C TYR A 97 -0.91 -11.18 6.47
N ILE A 98 0.33 -10.97 6.01
CA ILE A 98 0.92 -11.69 4.87
C ILE A 98 0.98 -13.18 5.18
N ARG A 99 1.45 -13.57 6.37
CA ARG A 99 1.55 -14.98 6.78
C ARG A 99 0.18 -15.65 6.76
N ARG A 100 -0.84 -15.04 7.40
CA ARG A 100 -2.21 -15.57 7.39
C ARG A 100 -2.80 -15.63 5.99
N TYR A 101 -2.51 -14.64 5.15
CA TYR A 101 -2.94 -14.64 3.76
C TYR A 101 -2.33 -15.84 3.00
N MET A 102 -1.02 -16.06 3.09
CA MET A 102 -0.35 -17.16 2.38
C MET A 102 -0.80 -18.53 2.87
N VAL A 103 -1.00 -18.72 4.18
CA VAL A 103 -1.51 -19.98 4.73
C VAL A 103 -2.90 -20.31 4.19
N LYS A 104 -3.76 -19.31 3.97
CA LYS A 104 -5.12 -19.50 3.44
C LYS A 104 -5.16 -19.86 1.95
N ILE A 105 -4.12 -19.55 1.19
CA ILE A 105 -4.07 -19.79 -0.26
C ILE A 105 -3.97 -21.29 -0.59
N GLY A 106 -3.49 -22.12 0.35
CA GLY A 106 -3.21 -23.53 0.11
C GLY A 106 -1.74 -23.77 -0.24
N PRO A 107 -1.37 -24.86 -0.94
CA PRO A 107 0.04 -25.23 -1.15
C PRO A 107 0.78 -24.27 -2.11
N VAL A 108 0.13 -23.86 -3.20
CA VAL A 108 0.72 -23.01 -4.26
C VAL A 108 -0.14 -21.78 -4.47
N TYR A 109 0.49 -20.61 -4.56
CA TYR A 109 -0.19 -19.38 -4.92
C TYR A 109 -0.60 -19.36 -6.38
N LYS A 110 -1.90 -19.20 -6.62
CA LYS A 110 -2.48 -18.95 -7.94
C LYS A 110 -3.14 -17.58 -7.92
N ARG A 111 -2.69 -16.70 -8.82
CA ARG A 111 -3.38 -15.43 -9.04
C ARG A 111 -4.76 -15.71 -9.63
N LEU A 112 -5.79 -15.25 -8.93
CA LEU A 112 -7.13 -15.18 -9.49
C LEU A 112 -7.14 -14.01 -10.49
N VAL A 113 -7.03 -14.34 -11.78
CA VAL A 113 -7.20 -13.39 -12.87
C VAL A 113 -8.72 -13.22 -13.03
N GLY A 114 -9.34 -12.24 -12.38
CA GLY A 114 -10.78 -12.03 -12.57
C GLY A 114 -11.59 -11.28 -11.51
N THR A 115 -11.01 -10.38 -10.73
CA THR A 115 -11.82 -9.37 -10.04
C THR A 115 -11.51 -8.01 -10.68
N PRO A 116 -12.47 -7.39 -11.39
CA PRO A 116 -12.30 -6.07 -11.99
C PRO A 116 -11.98 -4.99 -10.95
#